data_AF-A0A7S3NAI8-F1
#
_entry.id   AF-A0A7S3NAI8-F1
#
_cell.length_a   1.000
_cell.length_b   1.000
_cell.length_c   1.000
_cell.angle_alpha   90.00
_cell.angle_beta   90.00
_cell.angle_gamma   90.00
#
_symmetry.space_group_name_H-M   'P 1'
#
loop_
_entity.id
_entity.type
_entity.pdbx_description
1 polymer ?
#
loop_
_entity_poly.entity_id
_entity_poly.type
_entity_poly.pdbx_seq_one_letter_code
_entity_poly.pdbx_strand_id
1 'polypeptide(L)'
;VMDKLWKEVGRETEAGKLLYNLYPPDKKIDYPALRMKSKELLRKEEEEKKRGGKKKKPCPQKAKIEYPEPPRKESKFHMIDFVPRRKNAEAIKNEMAKEHKVVKPRPGVDRKQMIDDLQDKFQFKGMKDGVIGLDPKFKKKQQLEELMKNAAVPRKTKQGFKIPDYAATYYAEKYGKALDPKSLAKYEKSDAGLPTVDMQNAELEDLFDQVVGEIEDRQKYLRDISKLGKNKDIEERVKNEIVERIADLQKIREMQRGK
;
A
#
# COMPACT_ATOMS: atom_id res chain seq x y z
N VAL A 1 -14.72 30.73 21.26
CA VAL A 1 -15.64 30.69 22.43
C VAL A 1 -15.55 31.99 23.24
N MET A 2 -14.36 32.54 23.48
CA MET A 2 -14.21 33.81 24.23
C MET A 2 -14.72 35.07 23.50
N ASP A 3 -14.78 35.09 22.17
CA ASP A 3 -15.16 36.30 21.39
C ASP A 3 -16.62 36.74 21.57
N LYS A 4 -17.47 35.90 22.17
CA LYS A 4 -18.88 36.20 22.44
C LYS A 4 -19.16 36.55 23.90
N LEU A 5 -18.22 36.28 24.81
CA LEU A 5 -18.42 36.44 26.26
C LEU A 5 -18.67 37.91 26.64
N TRP A 6 -17.96 38.85 26.02
CA TRP A 6 -18.15 40.28 26.26
C TRP A 6 -19.51 40.80 25.73
N LYS A 7 -20.12 40.12 24.75
CA LYS A 7 -21.45 40.46 24.24
C LYS A 7 -22.56 40.02 25.20
N GLU A 8 -22.35 38.92 25.90
CA GLU A 8 -23.30 38.40 26.90
C GLU A 8 -23.25 39.21 28.20
N VAL A 9 -22.05 39.65 28.62
CA VAL A 9 -21.85 40.46 29.84
C VAL A 9 -22.27 41.93 29.65
N GLY A 10 -22.32 42.42 28.41
CA GLY A 10 -22.75 43.77 28.04
C GLY A 10 -21.69 44.86 28.33
N ARG A 11 -21.70 45.95 27.56
CA ARG A 11 -20.73 47.06 27.70
C ARG A 11 -20.96 47.98 28.88
N GLU A 12 -22.12 47.88 29.52
CA GLU A 12 -22.49 48.75 30.63
C GLU A 12 -21.82 48.33 31.94
N THR A 13 -21.44 47.06 32.08
CA THR A 13 -20.75 46.55 33.27
C THR A 13 -19.24 46.78 33.19
N GLU A 14 -18.60 47.05 34.33
CA GLU A 14 -17.13 47.27 34.39
C GLU A 14 -16.36 46.04 33.89
N ALA A 15 -16.84 44.85 34.21
CA ALA A 15 -16.27 43.59 33.72
C ALA A 15 -16.36 43.48 32.18
N GLY A 16 -17.48 43.89 31.59
CA GLY A 16 -17.64 43.93 30.13
C GLY A 16 -16.73 44.93 29.44
N LYS A 17 -16.51 46.12 30.04
CA LYS A 17 -15.55 47.12 29.54
C LYS A 17 -14.11 46.61 29.56
N LEU A 18 -13.71 45.95 30.64
CA LEU A 18 -12.39 45.31 30.77
C LEU A 18 -12.19 44.20 29.72
N LEU A 19 -13.17 43.31 29.55
CA LEU A 19 -13.12 42.24 28.56
C LEU A 19 -13.06 42.78 27.13
N TYR A 20 -13.82 43.84 26.82
CA TYR A 20 -13.81 44.47 25.50
C TYR A 20 -12.44 45.11 25.18
N ASN A 21 -11.80 45.74 26.17
CA ASN A 21 -10.46 46.31 26.01
C ASN A 21 -9.38 45.24 25.82
N LEU A 22 -9.51 44.10 26.50
CA LEU A 22 -8.57 42.99 26.40
C LEU A 22 -8.69 42.24 25.06
N TYR A 23 -9.91 42.13 24.53
CA TYR A 23 -10.20 41.43 23.27
C TYR A 23 -11.01 42.29 22.29
N PRO A 24 -10.40 43.31 21.65
CA PRO A 24 -11.10 44.14 20.68
C PRO A 24 -11.41 43.31 19.43
N PRO A 25 -12.65 43.35 18.92
CA PRO A 25 -13.09 42.45 17.84
C PRO A 25 -12.32 42.62 16.52
N ASP A 26 -11.68 43.78 16.32
CA ASP A 26 -11.03 44.14 15.04
C ASP A 26 -9.51 44.37 15.15
N LYS A 27 -8.86 44.01 16.26
CA LYS A 27 -7.39 44.07 16.30
C LYS A 27 -6.81 42.91 15.51
N LYS A 28 -6.57 43.14 14.22
CA LYS A 28 -5.69 42.30 13.40
C LYS A 28 -4.32 42.29 14.08
N ILE A 29 -3.93 41.15 14.64
CA ILE A 29 -2.62 41.00 15.29
C ILE A 29 -1.57 41.24 14.21
N ASP A 30 -0.85 42.35 14.31
CA ASP A 30 0.18 42.72 13.36
C ASP A 30 1.44 41.90 13.67
N TYR A 31 1.50 40.70 13.10
CA TYR A 31 2.71 39.89 13.21
C TYR A 31 3.79 40.50 12.32
N PRO A 32 5.04 40.62 12.79
CA PRO A 32 6.13 41.09 11.95
C PRO A 32 6.24 40.23 10.69
N ALA A 33 6.40 40.87 9.53
CA ALA A 33 6.46 40.18 8.26
C ALA A 33 7.56 39.09 8.28
N LEU A 34 7.16 37.83 8.17
CA LEU A 34 8.07 36.70 8.07
C LEU A 34 8.91 36.87 6.80
N ARG A 35 10.19 37.24 6.95
CA ARG A 35 11.16 37.30 5.85
C ARG A 35 11.51 35.88 5.42
N MET A 36 10.59 35.20 4.75
CA MET A 36 10.89 33.93 4.11
C MET A 36 11.63 34.21 2.81
N LYS A 37 12.75 33.50 2.58
CA LYS A 37 13.41 33.49 1.27
C LYS A 37 12.39 33.04 0.23
N SER A 38 12.33 33.71 -0.92
CA SER A 38 11.45 33.29 -2.00
C SER A 38 11.77 31.84 -2.41
N LYS A 39 10.75 31.12 -2.87
CA LYS A 39 10.90 29.71 -3.30
C LYS A 39 11.95 29.57 -4.41
N GLU A 40 12.13 30.62 -5.22
CA GLU A 40 13.17 30.70 -6.25
C GLU A 40 14.58 30.85 -5.67
N LEU A 41 14.76 31.61 -4.59
CA LEU A 41 16.04 31.72 -3.90
C LEU A 41 16.45 30.40 -3.26
N LEU A 42 15.51 29.68 -2.65
CA LEU A 42 15.77 28.35 -2.09
C LEU A 42 16.19 27.35 -3.17
N ARG A 43 15.51 27.39 -4.33
CA ARG A 43 15.83 26.51 -5.45
C ARG A 43 17.19 26.85 -6.08
N LYS A 44 17.53 28.14 -6.23
CA LYS A 44 18.86 28.56 -6.69
C LYS A 44 19.97 28.17 -5.70
N GLU A 45 19.75 28.30 -4.39
CA GLU A 45 20.72 27.85 -3.37
C GLU A 45 20.95 26.33 -3.42
N GLU A 46 19.90 25.53 -3.67
CA GLU A 46 20.05 24.07 -3.85
C GLU A 46 20.78 23.71 -5.15
N GLU A 47 20.48 24.40 -6.24
CA GLU A 47 21.15 24.19 -7.53
C GLU A 47 22.63 24.62 -7.47
N GLU A 48 22.96 25.72 -6.78
CA GLU A 48 24.34 26.14 -6.52
C GLU A 48 25.11 25.19 -5.60
N LYS A 49 24.46 24.60 -4.58
CA LYS A 49 25.09 23.54 -3.75
C LYS A 49 25.39 22.27 -4.55
N LYS A 50 24.56 21.95 -5.54
CA LYS A 50 24.78 20.79 -6.43
C LYS A 50 25.86 21.04 -7.48
N ARG A 51 26.00 22.27 -7.96
CA ARG A 51 26.97 22.64 -9.00
C ARG A 51 28.32 23.10 -8.45
N GLY A 52 28.34 23.71 -7.27
CA GLY A 52 29.52 24.21 -6.59
C GLY A 52 30.00 23.24 -5.52
N GLY A 53 30.69 22.18 -5.93
CA GLY A 53 31.54 21.39 -5.03
C GLY A 53 32.70 22.25 -4.51
N LYS A 54 32.43 23.16 -3.56
CA LYS A 54 33.46 23.93 -2.88
C LYS A 54 34.44 22.93 -2.28
N LYS A 55 35.67 22.89 -2.80
CA LYS A 55 36.77 22.10 -2.24
C LYS A 55 36.84 22.42 -0.75
N LYS A 56 36.48 21.45 0.10
CA LYS A 56 36.52 21.62 1.55
C LYS A 56 37.97 21.97 1.90
N LYS A 57 38.23 23.20 2.34
CA LYS A 57 39.52 23.54 2.95
C LYS A 57 39.78 22.51 4.06
N PRO A 58 41.01 21.98 4.21
CA PRO A 58 41.31 21.03 5.28
C PRO A 58 40.96 21.73 6.60
N CYS A 59 39.89 21.26 7.23
CA CYS A 59 39.49 21.71 8.55
C CYS A 59 40.63 21.28 9.50
N PRO A 60 41.11 22.17 10.40
CA PRO A 60 42.14 21.81 11.37
C PRO A 60 41.75 20.48 12.04
N GLN A 61 42.72 19.56 12.12
CA GLN A 61 42.55 18.16 12.49
C GLN A 61 41.49 18.01 13.59
N LYS A 62 40.30 17.56 13.21
CA LYS A 62 39.27 17.22 14.17
C LYS A 62 39.82 16.06 14.99
N ALA A 63 39.99 16.27 16.29
CA ALA A 63 40.31 15.20 17.21
C ALA A 63 39.36 14.03 16.97
N LYS A 64 39.90 12.86 16.60
CA LYS A 64 39.12 11.63 16.46
C LYS A 64 38.77 11.16 17.86
N ILE A 65 37.66 11.67 18.39
CA ILE A 65 37.03 11.13 19.59
C ILE A 65 36.21 9.93 19.11
N GLU A 66 36.65 8.72 19.47
CA GLU A 66 35.86 7.50 19.26
C GLU A 66 34.66 7.54 20.21
N TYR A 67 33.52 7.92 19.65
CA TYR A 67 32.24 7.75 20.34
C TYR A 67 31.75 6.33 20.09
N PRO A 68 31.20 5.64 21.10
CA PRO A 68 30.51 4.38 20.88
C PRO A 68 29.41 4.58 19.83
N GLU A 69 29.28 3.66 18.87
CA GLU A 69 28.21 3.74 17.87
C GLU A 69 26.86 3.74 18.61
N PRO A 70 26.04 4.79 18.47
CA PRO A 70 24.71 4.77 19.07
C PRO A 70 23.94 3.60 18.45
N PRO A 71 23.13 2.87 19.25
CA PRO A 71 22.36 1.76 18.73
C PRO A 71 21.52 2.26 17.55
N ARG A 72 21.70 1.61 16.39
CA ARG A 72 20.91 1.94 15.21
C ARG A 72 19.46 1.64 15.55
N LYS A 73 18.59 2.64 15.43
CA LYS A 73 17.16 2.43 15.59
C LYS A 73 16.74 1.40 14.55
N GLU A 74 16.25 0.26 15.00
CA GLU A 74 15.66 -0.73 14.12
C GLU A 74 14.53 -0.06 13.33
N SER A 75 14.59 -0.16 12.01
CA SER A 75 13.52 0.36 11.16
C SER A 75 12.27 -0.45 11.46
N LYS A 76 11.28 0.17 12.11
CA LYS A 76 9.96 -0.44 12.31
C LYS A 76 9.35 -0.64 10.92
N PHE A 77 9.25 -1.89 10.47
CA PHE A 77 8.51 -2.22 9.26
C PHE A 77 7.02 -2.07 9.54
N HIS A 78 6.29 -1.40 8.64
CA HIS A 78 4.85 -1.33 8.70
C HIS A 78 4.23 -2.38 7.78
N MET A 79 3.01 -2.87 8.07
CA MET A 79 2.28 -3.79 7.18
C MET A 79 2.20 -3.28 5.73
N ILE A 80 2.16 -1.95 5.55
CA ILE A 80 2.12 -1.28 4.23
C ILE A 80 3.41 -1.49 3.43
N ASP A 81 4.55 -1.70 4.08
CA ASP A 81 5.83 -1.94 3.41
C ASP A 81 5.91 -3.34 2.80
N PHE A 82 5.05 -4.27 3.24
CA PHE A 82 4.95 -5.63 2.70
C PHE A 82 3.95 -5.75 1.55
N VAL A 83 3.16 -4.72 1.27
CA VAL A 83 2.31 -4.69 0.07
C VAL A 83 3.22 -4.52 -1.15
N PRO A 84 3.24 -5.47 -2.11
CA PRO A 84 4.08 -5.35 -3.29
C PRO A 84 3.77 -4.05 -4.03
N ARG A 85 4.69 -3.08 -3.97
CA ARG A 85 4.55 -1.82 -4.70
C ARG A 85 4.81 -2.06 -6.18
N ARG A 86 4.13 -1.30 -7.04
CA ARG A 86 4.41 -1.32 -8.48
C ARG A 86 5.87 -0.96 -8.71
N LYS A 87 6.61 -1.83 -9.40
CA LYS A 87 7.98 -1.57 -9.82
C LYS A 87 8.01 -0.32 -10.73
N ASN A 88 9.10 0.43 -10.68
CA ASN A 88 9.31 1.55 -11.59
C ASN A 88 9.35 1.04 -13.05
N ALA A 89 8.82 1.81 -14.00
CA ALA A 89 8.74 1.43 -15.41
C ALA A 89 10.12 1.06 -16.01
N GLU A 90 11.20 1.74 -15.57
CA GLU A 90 12.56 1.43 -15.99
C GLU A 90 13.06 0.07 -15.46
N ALA A 91 12.73 -0.26 -14.22
CA ALA A 91 13.07 -1.56 -13.63
C ALA A 91 12.37 -2.70 -14.40
N ILE A 92 11.10 -2.49 -14.76
CA ILE A 92 10.33 -3.45 -15.58
C ILE A 92 10.98 -3.61 -16.96
N LYS A 93 11.37 -2.52 -17.63
CA LYS A 93 12.06 -2.60 -18.93
C LYS A 93 13.38 -3.36 -18.84
N ASN A 94 14.14 -3.14 -17.78
CA ASN A 94 15.41 -3.84 -17.57
C ASN A 94 15.22 -5.32 -17.25
N GLU A 95 14.18 -5.69 -16.48
CA GLU A 95 13.80 -7.08 -16.24
C GLU A 95 13.35 -7.75 -17.54
N MET A 96 12.46 -7.12 -18.31
CA MET A 96 12.03 -7.59 -19.63
C MET A 96 13.21 -7.80 -20.58
N ALA A 97 14.20 -6.90 -20.57
CA ALA A 97 15.40 -7.02 -21.40
C ALA A 97 16.32 -8.16 -20.94
N LYS A 98 16.40 -8.43 -19.62
CA LYS A 98 17.17 -9.56 -19.05
C LYS A 98 16.50 -10.91 -19.30
N GLU A 99 15.18 -10.97 -19.19
CA GLU A 99 14.39 -12.19 -19.39
C GLU A 99 14.16 -12.52 -20.86
N HIS A 100 14.23 -11.53 -21.76
CA HIS A 100 14.49 -11.78 -23.18
C HIS A 100 15.92 -12.30 -23.38
N LYS A 101 16.22 -13.48 -22.83
CA LYS A 101 17.16 -14.39 -23.48
C LYS A 101 16.56 -14.67 -24.83
N VAL A 102 17.03 -13.95 -25.85
CA VAL A 102 16.76 -14.28 -27.25
C VAL A 102 17.14 -15.74 -27.40
N VAL A 103 16.13 -16.62 -27.44
CA VAL A 103 16.33 -18.04 -27.71
C VAL A 103 16.98 -18.07 -29.07
N LYS A 104 18.30 -18.27 -29.10
CA LYS A 104 19.05 -18.33 -30.34
C LYS A 104 18.39 -19.44 -31.16
N PRO A 105 17.94 -19.16 -32.39
CA PRO A 105 17.36 -20.21 -33.23
C PRO A 105 18.37 -21.35 -33.30
N ARG A 106 17.91 -22.58 -33.06
CA ARG A 106 18.76 -23.75 -33.24
C ARG A 106 19.22 -23.75 -34.70
N PRO A 107 20.53 -23.72 -34.99
CA PRO A 107 21.01 -23.74 -36.36
C PRO A 107 20.55 -25.04 -37.02
N GLY A 108 20.07 -24.96 -38.26
CA GLY A 108 19.66 -26.12 -39.05
C GLY A 108 18.19 -26.54 -38.95
N VAL A 109 17.33 -25.80 -38.23
CA VAL A 109 15.87 -26.05 -38.24
C VAL A 109 15.18 -25.05 -39.16
N ASP A 110 14.59 -25.54 -40.25
CA ASP A 110 13.79 -24.72 -41.16
C ASP A 110 12.51 -24.25 -40.47
N ARG A 111 12.48 -22.95 -40.12
CA ARG A 111 11.37 -22.34 -39.38
C ARG A 111 10.03 -22.46 -40.09
N LYS A 112 10.02 -22.43 -41.43
CA LYS A 112 8.78 -22.56 -42.21
C LYS A 112 8.12 -23.93 -41.99
N GLN A 113 8.92 -25.00 -42.07
CA GLN A 113 8.43 -26.36 -41.86
C GLN A 113 7.93 -26.58 -40.44
N MET A 114 8.65 -26.04 -39.44
CA MET A 114 8.23 -26.15 -38.03
C MET A 114 6.94 -25.36 -37.74
N ILE A 115 6.73 -24.21 -38.38
CA ILE A 115 5.49 -23.45 -38.28
C ILE A 115 4.34 -24.25 -38.91
N ASP A 116 4.55 -24.80 -40.11
CA ASP A 116 3.55 -25.63 -40.79
C ASP A 116 3.19 -26.88 -39.96
N ASP A 117 4.19 -27.58 -39.40
CA ASP A 117 3.99 -28.73 -38.50
C ASP A 117 3.23 -28.36 -37.21
N LEU A 118 3.48 -27.18 -36.64
CA LEU A 118 2.74 -26.69 -35.47
C LEU A 118 1.30 -26.32 -35.85
N GLN A 119 1.09 -25.73 -37.02
CA GLN A 119 -0.24 -25.40 -37.54
C GLN A 119 -1.05 -26.64 -37.97
N ASP A 120 -0.39 -27.73 -38.34
CA ASP A 120 -1.03 -29.01 -38.62
C ASP A 120 -1.31 -29.81 -37.33
N LYS A 121 -0.43 -29.73 -36.32
CA LYS A 121 -0.60 -30.42 -35.02
C LYS A 121 -1.65 -29.80 -34.11
N PHE A 122 -1.72 -28.47 -34.05
CA PHE A 122 -2.81 -27.78 -33.39
C PHE A 122 -3.87 -27.54 -34.47
N GLN A 123 -5.13 -27.93 -34.26
CA GLN A 123 -6.22 -28.06 -35.24
C GLN A 123 -6.64 -26.78 -36.03
N PHE A 124 -5.71 -25.94 -36.44
CA PHE A 124 -5.90 -24.69 -37.16
C PHE A 124 -5.89 -24.86 -38.68
N LYS A 125 -6.08 -26.09 -39.18
CA LYS A 125 -6.04 -26.43 -40.61
C LYS A 125 -7.13 -25.75 -41.47
N GLY A 126 -8.00 -24.93 -40.88
CA GLY A 126 -9.05 -24.17 -41.58
C GLY A 126 -8.90 -22.63 -41.57
N MET A 127 -7.82 -22.06 -41.02
CA MET A 127 -7.71 -20.60 -40.78
C MET A 127 -6.76 -19.86 -41.73
N LYS A 128 -6.65 -20.25 -43.01
CA LYS A 128 -5.79 -19.54 -43.97
C LYS A 128 -6.39 -18.22 -44.50
N ASP A 129 -7.69 -17.98 -44.33
CA ASP A 129 -8.37 -16.83 -44.91
C ASP A 129 -8.88 -15.83 -43.85
N GLY A 130 -7.99 -15.28 -43.01
CA GLY A 130 -8.15 -13.95 -42.38
C GLY A 130 -9.38 -13.64 -41.50
N VAL A 131 -10.38 -14.51 -41.40
CA VAL A 131 -11.56 -14.32 -40.57
C VAL A 131 -11.27 -14.99 -39.25
N ILE A 132 -10.62 -14.23 -38.37
CA ILE A 132 -10.57 -14.54 -36.95
C ILE A 132 -12.03 -14.63 -36.52
N GLY A 133 -12.51 -15.85 -36.26
CA GLY A 133 -13.70 -16.08 -35.45
C GLY A 133 -13.43 -15.52 -34.07
N LEU A 134 -13.56 -14.20 -33.91
CA LEU A 134 -13.69 -13.58 -32.62
C LEU A 134 -14.89 -14.26 -31.98
N ASP A 135 -14.61 -15.09 -30.98
CA ASP A 135 -15.57 -15.52 -29.99
C ASP A 135 -16.52 -14.34 -29.70
N PRO A 136 -17.85 -14.51 -29.72
CA PRO A 136 -18.80 -13.41 -29.46
C PRO A 136 -18.51 -12.68 -28.13
N LYS A 137 -17.77 -13.32 -27.22
CA LYS A 137 -17.29 -12.78 -25.95
C LYS A 137 -16.20 -11.72 -26.10
N PHE A 138 -15.35 -11.77 -27.13
CA PHE A 138 -14.28 -10.80 -27.35
C PHE A 138 -14.83 -9.45 -27.86
N LYS A 139 -15.85 -9.48 -28.74
CA LYS A 139 -16.55 -8.25 -29.18
C LYS A 139 -17.24 -7.53 -28.01
N LYS A 140 -17.85 -8.27 -27.07
CA LYS A 140 -18.43 -7.68 -25.86
C LYS A 140 -17.39 -7.00 -24.97
N LYS A 141 -16.17 -7.51 -24.90
CA LYS A 141 -15.10 -6.95 -24.06
C LYS A 141 -14.57 -5.63 -24.62
N GLN A 142 -14.41 -5.53 -25.94
CA GLN A 142 -14.02 -4.28 -26.60
C GLN A 142 -15.11 -3.21 -26.47
N GLN A 143 -16.39 -3.57 -26.65
CA GLN A 143 -17.51 -2.64 -26.46
C GLN A 143 -17.64 -2.15 -25.02
N LEU A 144 -17.39 -3.02 -24.02
CA LEU A 144 -17.40 -2.64 -22.60
C LEU A 144 -16.24 -1.68 -22.26
N GLU A 145 -15.07 -1.90 -22.83
CA GLU A 145 -13.90 -1.03 -22.63
C GLU A 145 -14.09 0.36 -23.26
N GLU A 146 -14.75 0.43 -24.42
CA GLU A 146 -15.14 1.69 -25.08
C GLU A 146 -16.20 2.46 -24.27
N LEU A 147 -17.18 1.76 -23.70
CA LEU A 147 -18.16 2.34 -22.78
C LEU A 147 -17.50 2.92 -21.51
N MET A 148 -16.48 2.25 -20.97
CA MET A 148 -15.76 2.75 -19.79
C MET A 148 -14.83 3.93 -20.09
N LYS A 149 -14.31 4.07 -21.31
CA LYS A 149 -13.50 5.24 -21.71
C LYS A 149 -14.32 6.51 -21.89
N ASN A 150 -15.59 6.37 -22.30
CA ASN A 150 -16.50 7.51 -22.49
C ASN A 150 -17.27 7.89 -21.22
N ALA A 151 -17.32 7.02 -20.21
CA ALA A 151 -17.79 7.35 -18.87
C ALA A 151 -16.73 8.19 -18.12
N ALA A 152 -16.66 9.48 -18.44
CA ALA A 152 -15.86 10.46 -17.72
C ALA A 152 -16.36 10.58 -16.26
N VAL A 153 -15.83 9.75 -15.35
CA VAL A 153 -16.11 9.87 -13.93
C VAL A 153 -15.51 11.19 -13.43
N PRO A 154 -16.30 12.15 -12.94
CA PRO A 154 -15.77 13.38 -12.38
C PRO A 154 -14.88 13.01 -11.19
N ARG A 155 -13.58 13.32 -11.30
CA ARG A 155 -12.62 13.17 -10.20
C ARG A 155 -13.05 14.11 -9.08
N LYS A 156 -13.78 13.59 -8.10
CA LYS A 156 -14.15 14.33 -6.88
C LYS A 156 -12.86 14.81 -6.21
N THR A 157 -12.73 16.12 -6.14
CA THR A 157 -11.70 16.83 -5.42
C THR A 157 -11.69 16.42 -3.95
N LYS A 158 -10.48 16.33 -3.39
CA LYS A 158 -10.14 16.01 -1.99
C LYS A 158 -11.10 16.67 -0.98
N GLN A 159 -12.16 15.98 -0.61
CA GLN A 159 -12.91 16.25 0.61
C GLN A 159 -12.25 15.43 1.71
N GLY A 160 -11.92 16.08 2.83
CA GLY A 160 -11.23 15.48 3.96
C GLY A 160 -11.81 14.11 4.30
N PHE A 161 -10.94 13.10 4.30
CA PHE A 161 -11.27 11.72 4.60
C PHE A 161 -11.72 11.66 6.07
N LYS A 162 -13.02 11.79 6.30
CA LYS A 162 -13.62 11.42 7.59
C LYS A 162 -13.42 9.91 7.70
N ILE A 163 -12.68 9.48 8.72
CA ILE A 163 -12.51 8.06 9.02
C ILE A 163 -13.92 7.45 9.07
N PRO A 164 -14.22 6.40 8.29
CA PRO A 164 -15.56 5.87 8.23
C PRO A 164 -15.97 5.39 9.62
N ASP A 165 -17.14 5.85 10.10
CA ASP A 165 -17.75 5.43 11.38
C ASP A 165 -17.77 3.90 11.56
N TYR A 166 -17.75 3.16 10.45
CA TYR A 166 -17.67 1.71 10.40
C TYR A 166 -16.50 1.10 11.20
N ALA A 167 -15.32 1.75 11.18
CA ALA A 167 -14.18 1.24 11.94
C ALA A 167 -14.38 1.39 13.46
N ALA A 168 -15.06 2.46 13.88
CA ALA A 168 -15.38 2.70 15.27
C ALA A 168 -16.48 1.76 15.77
N THR A 169 -17.48 1.46 14.94
CA THR A 169 -18.55 0.51 15.29
C THR A 169 -18.04 -0.93 15.41
N TYR A 170 -17.17 -1.38 14.49
CA TYR A 170 -16.60 -2.73 14.53
C TYR A 170 -15.80 -2.99 15.82
N TYR A 171 -15.01 -2.00 16.25
CA TYR A 171 -14.22 -2.13 17.48
C TYR A 171 -15.09 -2.17 18.74
N ALA A 172 -16.16 -1.36 18.78
CA ALA A 172 -17.10 -1.33 19.89
C ALA A 172 -17.84 -2.68 20.03
N GLU A 173 -18.20 -3.29 18.90
CA GLU A 173 -18.87 -4.58 18.85
C GLU A 173 -17.96 -5.74 19.29
N LYS A 174 -16.70 -5.74 18.86
CA LYS A 174 -15.76 -6.83 19.17
C LYS A 174 -15.22 -6.80 20.61
N TYR A 175 -15.05 -5.61 21.20
CA TYR A 175 -14.39 -5.45 22.51
C TYR A 175 -15.29 -4.88 23.62
N GLY A 176 -16.57 -4.65 23.32
CA GLY A 176 -17.59 -4.23 24.30
C GLY A 176 -17.33 -2.87 24.95
N LYS A 177 -16.42 -2.06 24.39
CA LYS A 177 -16.06 -0.73 24.91
C LYS A 177 -16.01 0.27 23.75
N ALA A 178 -16.77 1.35 23.85
CA ALA A 178 -16.71 2.44 22.89
C ALA A 178 -15.31 3.08 22.94
N LEU A 179 -14.65 3.24 21.79
CA LEU A 179 -13.36 3.93 21.73
C LEU A 179 -13.56 5.39 22.14
N ASP A 180 -13.06 5.72 23.32
CA ASP A 180 -13.06 7.09 23.82
C ASP A 180 -12.09 7.92 22.94
N PRO A 181 -12.54 8.97 22.20
CA PRO A 181 -11.71 9.68 21.22
C PRO A 181 -10.44 10.29 21.83
N LYS A 182 -10.45 10.55 23.14
CA LYS A 182 -9.29 11.05 23.91
C LYS A 182 -8.25 9.96 24.23
N SER A 183 -8.62 8.69 24.23
CA SER A 183 -7.67 7.58 24.45
C SER A 183 -6.84 7.29 23.20
N LEU A 184 -7.41 7.49 22.01
CA LEU A 184 -6.70 7.46 20.72
C LEU A 184 -5.57 8.50 20.63
N ALA A 185 -5.80 9.72 21.13
CA ALA A 185 -4.79 10.78 21.13
C ALA A 185 -3.61 10.52 22.10
N LYS A 186 -3.77 9.59 23.07
CA LYS A 186 -2.68 9.16 23.96
C LYS A 186 -1.83 8.04 23.36
N TYR A 187 -2.36 7.29 22.38
CA TYR A 187 -1.65 6.22 21.69
C TYR A 187 -0.62 6.72 20.66
N GLU A 188 -0.71 7.99 20.22
CA GLU A 188 0.27 8.58 19.30
C GLU A 188 1.58 9.03 19.98
N LYS A 189 1.69 8.94 21.32
CA LYS A 189 2.85 9.46 22.08
C LYS A 189 3.58 8.47 22.98
N SER A 190 3.19 7.19 23.00
CA SER A 190 4.01 6.16 23.66
C SER A 190 5.06 5.62 22.70
N ASP A 191 6.26 6.19 22.75
CA ASP A 191 7.45 5.73 22.03
C ASP A 191 7.98 4.35 22.50
N ALA A 192 7.18 3.58 23.25
CA ALA A 192 7.54 2.32 23.91
C ALA A 192 6.46 1.21 23.75
N GLY A 193 5.65 1.25 22.69
CA GLY A 193 4.69 0.19 22.36
C GLY A 193 5.20 -0.75 21.27
N LEU A 194 6.36 -1.39 21.45
CA LEU A 194 6.60 -2.61 20.67
C LEU A 194 5.63 -3.67 21.20
N PRO A 195 4.84 -4.36 20.34
CA PRO A 195 4.22 -5.60 20.76
C PRO A 195 5.34 -6.49 21.30
N THR A 196 5.20 -6.95 22.54
CA THR A 196 6.15 -7.91 23.12
C THR A 196 6.26 -9.09 22.15
N VAL A 197 7.43 -9.72 22.09
CA VAL A 197 7.67 -10.88 21.22
C VAL A 197 6.56 -11.92 21.37
N ASP A 198 6.01 -12.04 22.57
CA ASP A 198 4.88 -12.91 22.92
C ASP A 198 3.58 -12.55 22.17
N MET A 199 3.25 -11.26 22.00
CA MET A 199 2.06 -10.84 21.25
C MET A 199 2.18 -11.19 19.76
N GLN A 200 3.37 -11.00 19.17
CA GLN A 200 3.58 -11.37 17.78
C GLN A 200 3.51 -12.90 17.58
N ASN A 201 3.98 -13.67 18.55
CA ASN A 201 3.93 -15.12 18.49
C ASN A 201 2.49 -15.63 18.65
N ALA A 202 1.70 -15.01 19.53
CA ALA A 202 0.28 -15.32 19.68
C ALA A 202 -0.51 -15.00 18.40
N GLU A 203 -0.27 -13.85 17.76
CA GLU A 203 -0.90 -13.52 16.47
C GLU A 203 -0.54 -14.51 15.36
N LEU A 204 0.70 -15.02 15.36
CA LEU A 204 1.14 -16.05 14.41
C LEU A 204 0.50 -17.42 14.68
N GLU A 205 0.24 -17.75 15.95
CA GLU A 205 -0.44 -18.97 16.36
C GLU A 205 -1.93 -18.93 15.98
N ASP A 206 -2.61 -17.81 16.22
CA ASP A 206 -3.99 -17.60 15.76
C ASP A 206 -4.10 -17.74 14.23
N LEU A 207 -3.14 -17.18 13.49
CA LEU A 207 -3.09 -17.29 12.03
C LEU A 207 -2.82 -18.73 11.58
N PHE A 208 -1.98 -19.46 12.32
CA PHE A 208 -1.70 -20.87 12.05
C PHE A 208 -2.98 -21.71 12.19
N ASP A 209 -3.70 -21.56 13.30
CA ASP A 209 -4.93 -22.31 13.57
C ASP A 209 -6.03 -21.98 12.55
N GLN A 210 -6.14 -20.71 12.15
CA GLN A 210 -7.07 -20.30 11.10
C GLN A 210 -6.78 -21.03 9.77
N VAL A 211 -5.51 -21.07 9.33
CA VAL A 211 -5.14 -21.71 8.07
C VAL A 211 -5.32 -23.23 8.15
N VAL A 212 -5.05 -23.85 9.30
CA VAL A 212 -5.33 -25.28 9.53
C VAL A 212 -6.83 -25.56 9.39
N GLY A 213 -7.69 -24.75 10.00
CA GLY A 213 -9.15 -24.87 9.85
C GLY A 213 -9.61 -24.76 8.39
N GLU A 214 -9.06 -23.80 7.63
CA GLU A 214 -9.37 -23.67 6.20
C GLU A 214 -8.95 -24.91 5.38
N ILE A 215 -7.82 -25.53 5.72
CA ILE A 215 -7.37 -26.77 5.04
C ILE A 215 -8.30 -27.92 5.37
N GLU A 216 -8.71 -28.10 6.62
CA GLU A 216 -9.64 -29.16 7.02
C GLU A 216 -10.99 -29.03 6.32
N ASP A 217 -11.54 -27.80 6.26
CA ASP A 217 -12.77 -27.49 5.55
C ASP A 217 -12.67 -27.82 4.05
N ARG A 218 -11.57 -27.43 3.40
CA ARG A 218 -11.34 -27.72 1.97
C ARG A 218 -11.14 -29.21 1.73
N GLN A 219 -10.46 -29.93 2.61
CA GLN A 219 -10.31 -31.39 2.51
C GLN A 219 -11.64 -32.13 2.71
N LYS A 220 -12.50 -31.65 3.60
CA LYS A 220 -13.86 -32.18 3.77
C LYS A 220 -14.69 -31.93 2.51
N TYR A 221 -14.66 -30.70 1.99
CA TYR A 221 -15.36 -30.34 0.75
C TYR A 221 -14.87 -31.16 -0.45
N LEU A 222 -13.57 -31.39 -0.56
CA LEU A 222 -12.98 -32.23 -1.59
C LEU A 222 -13.50 -33.67 -1.52
N ARG A 223 -13.59 -34.25 -0.31
CA ARG A 223 -14.17 -35.58 -0.10
C ARG A 223 -15.64 -35.65 -0.51
N ASP A 224 -16.41 -34.61 -0.20
CA ASP A 224 -17.83 -34.54 -0.54
C ASP A 224 -18.08 -34.38 -2.05
N ILE A 225 -17.28 -33.55 -2.74
CA ILE A 225 -17.34 -33.45 -4.21
C ILE A 225 -16.88 -34.75 -4.89
N SER A 226 -15.80 -35.36 -4.39
CA SER A 226 -15.26 -36.58 -5.00
C SER A 226 -16.28 -37.72 -4.96
N LYS A 227 -17.07 -37.84 -3.88
CA LYS A 227 -18.19 -38.78 -3.78
C LYS A 227 -19.29 -38.54 -4.84
N LEU A 228 -19.49 -37.29 -5.26
CA LEU A 228 -20.49 -36.93 -6.26
C LEU A 228 -20.02 -37.19 -7.70
N GLY A 229 -18.71 -37.35 -7.93
CA GLY A 229 -18.12 -37.82 -9.18
C GLY A 229 -18.30 -36.92 -10.42
N LYS A 230 -18.85 -35.71 -10.28
CA LYS A 230 -19.35 -34.92 -11.41
C LYS A 230 -18.49 -33.72 -11.82
N ASN A 231 -17.52 -33.26 -11.02
CA ASN A 231 -16.84 -31.99 -11.26
C ASN A 231 -15.31 -32.07 -11.06
N LYS A 232 -14.58 -32.65 -12.03
CA LYS A 232 -13.12 -32.75 -12.00
C LYS A 232 -12.43 -31.38 -11.92
N ASP A 233 -12.94 -30.38 -12.63
CA ASP A 233 -12.38 -29.02 -12.64
C ASP A 233 -12.47 -28.34 -11.26
N ILE A 234 -13.58 -28.59 -10.53
CA ILE A 234 -13.76 -28.06 -9.17
C ILE A 234 -12.83 -28.80 -8.21
N GLU A 235 -12.70 -30.12 -8.36
CA GLU A 235 -11.78 -30.93 -7.57
C GLU A 235 -10.33 -30.45 -7.72
N GLU A 236 -9.90 -30.17 -8.95
CA GLU A 236 -8.55 -29.64 -9.23
C GLU A 236 -8.35 -28.23 -8.65
N ARG A 237 -9.36 -27.35 -8.77
CA ARG A 237 -9.32 -26.02 -8.14
C ARG A 237 -9.16 -26.12 -6.62
N VAL A 238 -9.94 -26.97 -5.96
CA VAL A 238 -9.87 -27.14 -4.50
C VAL A 238 -8.54 -27.75 -4.07
N LYS A 239 -7.96 -28.67 -4.86
CA LYS A 239 -6.60 -29.18 -4.62
C LYS A 239 -5.55 -28.06 -4.69
N ASN A 240 -5.65 -27.16 -5.66
CA ASN A 240 -4.71 -26.04 -5.78
C ASN A 240 -4.85 -25.07 -4.59
N GLU A 241 -6.06 -24.78 -4.14
CA GLU A 241 -6.28 -23.96 -2.93
C GLU A 241 -5.64 -24.60 -1.68
N ILE A 242 -5.76 -25.94 -1.52
CA ILE A 242 -5.10 -26.66 -0.42
C ILE A 242 -3.57 -26.50 -0.52
N VAL A 243 -2.98 -26.63 -1.71
CA VAL A 243 -1.53 -26.45 -1.92
C VAL A 243 -1.10 -25.02 -1.57
N GLU A 244 -1.86 -24.01 -1.96
CA GLU A 244 -1.61 -22.61 -1.59
C GLU A 244 -1.65 -22.41 -0.07
N ARG A 245 -2.65 -22.98 0.63
CA ARG A 245 -2.74 -22.90 2.10
C ARG A 245 -1.62 -23.64 2.82
N ILE A 246 -1.14 -24.76 2.28
CA ILE A 246 0.04 -25.45 2.82
C ILE A 246 1.29 -24.58 2.67
N ALA A 247 1.44 -23.85 1.56
CA ALA A 247 2.54 -22.89 1.39
C ALA A 247 2.46 -21.74 2.41
N ASP A 248 1.25 -21.22 2.69
CA ASP A 248 1.02 -20.23 3.74
C ASP A 248 1.45 -20.76 5.12
N LEU A 249 1.10 -22.01 5.48
CA LEU A 249 1.54 -22.65 6.72
C LEU A 249 3.06 -22.78 6.83
N GLN A 250 3.74 -23.17 5.75
CA GLN A 250 5.19 -23.26 5.72
C GLN A 250 5.83 -21.90 6.02
N LYS A 251 5.29 -20.84 5.41
CA LYS A 251 5.75 -19.47 5.64
C LYS A 251 5.53 -19.01 7.09
N ILE A 252 4.39 -19.33 7.70
CA ILE A 252 4.12 -19.05 9.11
C ILE A 252 5.14 -19.76 10.01
N ARG A 253 5.42 -21.03 9.72
CA ARG A 253 6.40 -21.83 10.46
C ARG A 253 7.83 -21.30 10.33
N GLU A 254 8.20 -20.80 9.15
CA GLU A 254 9.49 -20.14 8.93
C GLU A 254 9.60 -18.84 9.75
N MET A 255 8.53 -18.05 9.85
CA MET A 255 8.50 -16.84 10.69
C MET A 255 8.62 -17.17 12.19
N GLN A 256 8.08 -18.30 12.63
CA GLN A 256 8.25 -18.78 14.02
C GLN A 256 9.67 -19.29 14.29
N ARG A 257 10.34 -19.90 13.30
CA ARG A 257 11.71 -20.46 13.45
C ARG A 257 12.84 -19.47 13.20
N GLY A 258 12.60 -18.42 12.41
CA GLY A 258 13.58 -17.42 12.04
C GLY A 258 13.87 -16.37 13.12
N LYS A 259 13.35 -16.58 14.34
CA LYS A 259 13.64 -15.78 15.54
C LYS A 259 14.60 -16.53 16.45
#